data_AF-A0A2D5UCF2-F1
#
_entry.id   AF-A0A2D5UCF2-F1
#
_cell.length_a   1.000
_cell.length_b   1.000
_cell.length_c   1.000
_cell.angle_alpha   90.00
_cell.angle_beta   90.00
_cell.angle_gamma   90.00
#
_symmetry.space_group_name_H-M   'P 1'
#
loop_
_entity.id
_entity.type
_entity.pdbx_description
1 polymer ?
#
loop_
_entity_poly.entity_id
_entity_poly.type
_entity_poly.pdbx_seq_one_letter_code
_entity_poly.pdbx_strand_id
1 'polypeptide(L)'
;MIVIAALFAACDGSAAPRLPREIKGADGAPMTLVPKGEFVMGSPLGTYIFGDNEAPRRRVKLEAFYIDKFEVTNARFRKHLTPNEDYPGSFTSDD
;
A
#
# COMPACT_ATOMS: atom_id res chain seq x y z
N MET A 1 -32.32 39.40 -34.35
CA MET A 1 -30.96 39.71 -33.87
C MET A 1 -30.75 38.95 -32.58
N ILE A 2 -30.06 37.82 -32.66
CA ILE A 2 -29.86 36.85 -31.58
C ILE A 2 -28.69 37.33 -30.75
N VAL A 3 -28.88 37.57 -29.44
CA VAL A 3 -27.77 37.75 -28.50
C VAL A 3 -27.61 36.43 -27.76
N ILE A 4 -26.52 35.74 -28.07
CA ILE A 4 -26.17 34.43 -27.52
C ILE A 4 -25.84 34.60 -26.03
N ALA A 5 -26.55 33.84 -25.19
CA ALA A 5 -26.21 33.65 -23.79
C ALA A 5 -24.87 32.87 -23.71
N ALA A 6 -23.84 33.50 -23.16
CA ALA A 6 -22.63 32.79 -22.74
C ALA A 6 -22.95 32.06 -21.42
N LEU A 7 -23.41 30.82 -21.54
CA LEU A 7 -23.43 29.88 -20.43
C LEU A 7 -21.98 29.54 -20.12
N PHE A 8 -21.44 30.11 -19.04
CA PHE A 8 -20.21 29.59 -18.45
C PHE A 8 -20.50 28.18 -17.96
N ALA A 9 -20.09 27.19 -18.75
CA ALA A 9 -19.98 25.83 -18.29
C ALA A 9 -18.94 25.81 -17.18
N ALA A 10 -19.41 25.78 -15.93
CA ALA A 10 -18.60 25.37 -14.82
C ALA A 10 -18.14 23.95 -15.14
N CYS A 11 -16.83 23.78 -15.36
CA CYS A 11 -16.21 22.47 -15.28
C CYS A 11 -16.35 22.03 -13.82
N ASP A 12 -17.46 21.38 -13.48
CA ASP A 12 -17.54 20.55 -12.29
C ASP A 12 -16.60 19.37 -12.53
N GLY A 13 -15.33 19.62 -12.26
CA GLY A 13 -14.34 18.60 -12.05
C GLY A 13 -14.79 17.83 -10.82
N SER A 14 -15.69 16.86 -11.03
CA SER A 14 -16.07 15.85 -10.06
C SER A 14 -14.80 15.12 -9.65
N ALA A 15 -14.13 15.66 -8.63
CA ALA A 15 -13.02 15.02 -7.98
C ALA A 15 -13.55 13.69 -7.45
N ALA A 16 -13.16 12.59 -8.09
CA ALA A 16 -13.36 11.26 -7.55
C ALA A 16 -12.97 11.30 -6.07
N PRO A 17 -13.77 10.70 -5.16
CA PRO A 17 -13.55 10.81 -3.73
C PRO A 17 -12.10 10.48 -3.42
N ARG A 18 -11.37 11.47 -2.89
CA ARG A 18 -9.96 11.29 -2.53
C ARG A 18 -9.92 10.34 -1.36
N LEU A 19 -9.30 9.17 -1.56
CA LEU A 19 -9.04 8.25 -0.47
C LEU A 19 -8.21 8.96 0.61
N PRO A 20 -8.52 8.76 1.91
CA PRO A 20 -7.72 9.31 2.99
C PRO A 20 -6.24 8.96 2.84
N ARG A 21 -5.34 9.90 3.15
CA ARG A 21 -3.89 9.62 3.09
C ARG A 21 -3.46 8.59 4.13
N GLU A 22 -4.11 8.60 5.28
CA GLU A 22 -3.85 7.66 6.37
C GLU A 22 -5.18 7.10 6.90
N ILE A 23 -5.16 5.82 7.25
CA ILE A 23 -6.26 5.14 7.94
C ILE A 23 -5.70 4.33 9.11
N LYS A 24 -6.58 3.81 9.96
CA LYS A 24 -6.22 2.74 10.89
C LYS A 24 -6.70 1.41 10.33
N GLY A 25 -5.81 0.42 10.29
CA GLY A 25 -6.13 -0.97 9.96
C GLY A 25 -7.03 -1.60 11.00
N ALA A 26 -7.48 -2.83 10.74
CA ALA A 26 -8.35 -3.57 11.65
C ALA A 26 -7.70 -3.84 13.03
N ASP A 27 -6.38 -3.95 13.06
CA ASP A 27 -5.55 -4.11 14.27
C ASP A 27 -5.22 -2.76 14.96
N GLY A 28 -5.72 -1.65 14.41
CA GLY A 28 -5.45 -0.29 14.86
C GLY A 28 -4.10 0.27 14.39
N ALA A 29 -3.35 -0.43 13.53
CA ALA A 29 -2.10 0.07 12.97
C ALA A 29 -2.33 1.25 12.02
N PRO A 30 -1.47 2.28 12.03
CA PRO A 30 -1.54 3.33 11.02
C PRO A 30 -1.09 2.78 9.66
N MET A 31 -1.94 2.93 8.65
CA MET A 31 -1.66 2.58 7.27
C MET A 31 -1.63 3.84 6.40
N THR A 32 -0.81 3.84 5.37
CA THR A 32 -0.68 4.95 4.41
C THR A 32 -1.21 4.55 3.04
N LEU A 33 -1.86 5.49 2.35
CA LEU A 33 -2.33 5.31 0.98
C LEU A 33 -1.14 5.40 0.00
N VAL A 34 -0.89 4.30 -0.71
CA VAL A 34 -0.08 4.30 -1.92
C VAL A 34 -1.02 4.60 -3.09
N PRO A 35 -0.85 5.74 -3.79
CA PRO A 35 -1.74 6.10 -4.88
C PRO A 35 -1.58 5.14 -6.06
N LYS A 36 -2.65 4.97 -6.85
CA LYS A 36 -2.58 4.23 -8.11
C LYS A 36 -1.51 4.83 -9.01
N GLY A 37 -0.77 3.98 -9.70
CA GLY A 37 0.33 4.44 -10.53
C GLY A 37 1.07 3.30 -11.21
N GLU A 38 2.07 3.70 -11.98
CA GLU A 38 3.01 2.79 -12.61
C GLU A 38 4.41 3.08 -12.08
N PHE A 39 5.19 2.02 -11.83
CA PHE A 39 6.58 2.13 -11.43
C PHE A 39 7.41 1.01 -12.05
N VAL A 40 8.73 1.13 -12.00
CA VAL A 40 9.65 0.10 -12.48
C VAL A 40 10.03 -0.79 -11.30
N MET A 41 9.64 -2.07 -11.36
CA MET A 41 9.98 -3.09 -10.37
C MET A 41 11.12 -3.97 -10.90
N GLY A 42 11.97 -4.45 -9.99
CA GLY A 42 13.08 -5.36 -10.28
C GLY A 42 14.38 -4.63 -10.62
N SER A 43 15.42 -5.39 -10.91
CA SER A 43 16.77 -4.90 -11.22
C SER A 43 17.17 -5.16 -12.68
N PRO A 44 18.17 -4.45 -13.22
CA PRO A 44 18.72 -4.75 -14.53
C PRO A 44 19.23 -6.21 -14.60
N LEU A 45 19.22 -6.81 -15.78
CA LEU A 45 19.79 -8.13 -15.98
C LEU A 45 21.30 -8.11 -15.66
N GLY A 46 21.78 -9.17 -14.99
CA GLY A 46 23.21 -9.37 -14.75
C GLY A 46 23.84 -8.52 -13.65
N THR A 47 23.05 -7.84 -12.80
CA THR A 47 23.57 -7.01 -11.69
C THR A 47 23.71 -7.77 -10.36
N TYR A 48 23.58 -9.09 -10.35
CA TYR A 48 23.52 -9.89 -9.12
C TYR A 48 24.77 -10.75 -8.93
N ILE A 49 25.17 -10.89 -7.67
CA ILE A 49 26.27 -11.78 -7.27
C ILE A 49 25.73 -13.16 -6.85
N PHE A 50 24.43 -13.28 -6.54
CA PHE A 50 23.85 -14.47 -5.89
C PHE A 50 22.53 -15.01 -6.50
N GLY A 51 22.06 -14.53 -7.67
CA GLY A 51 20.94 -15.13 -8.40
C GLY A 51 20.02 -14.14 -9.14
N ASP A 52 19.20 -14.65 -10.07
CA ASP A 52 18.46 -13.85 -11.06
C ASP A 52 17.00 -13.53 -10.68
N ASN A 53 16.57 -13.86 -9.46
CA ASN A 53 15.16 -13.79 -9.06
C ASN A 53 14.61 -12.36 -8.88
N GLU A 54 15.48 -11.35 -8.92
CA GLU A 54 15.10 -9.93 -8.84
C GLU A 54 14.92 -9.28 -10.23
N ALA A 55 15.32 -9.95 -11.31
CA ALA A 55 15.26 -9.45 -12.68
C ALA A 55 14.06 -10.04 -13.43
N PRO A 56 13.64 -9.41 -14.56
CA PRO A 56 14.12 -8.15 -15.10
C PRO A 56 13.37 -6.94 -14.54
N ARG A 57 13.96 -5.75 -14.72
CA ARG A 57 13.25 -4.47 -14.63
C ARG A 57 12.04 -4.47 -15.56
N ARG A 58 10.86 -4.28 -15.00
CA ARG A 58 9.59 -4.19 -15.74
C ARG A 58 8.68 -3.11 -15.19
N ARG A 59 7.84 -2.54 -16.04
CA ARG A 59 6.80 -1.61 -15.62
C ARG A 59 5.64 -2.37 -14.98
N VAL A 60 5.22 -1.93 -13.80
CA VAL A 60 4.12 -2.51 -13.03
C VAL A 60 3.13 -1.42 -12.72
N LYS A 61 1.87 -1.63 -13.12
CA LYS A 61 0.74 -0.78 -12.77
C LYS A 61 0.00 -1.39 -11.59
N LEU A 62 -0.21 -0.61 -10.53
CA LEU A 62 -1.02 -0.99 -9.39
C LEU A 62 -2.14 0.03 -9.20
N GLU A 63 -3.30 -0.47 -8.76
CA GLU A 63 -4.37 0.38 -8.23
C GLU A 63 -3.99 0.92 -6.85
N ALA A 64 -4.75 1.90 -6.35
CA ALA A 64 -4.47 2.49 -5.05
C ALA A 64 -4.72 1.46 -3.93
N PHE A 65 -3.79 1.37 -2.97
CA PHE A 65 -3.89 0.45 -1.84
C PHE A 65 -3.33 1.08 -0.56
N TYR A 66 -3.69 0.53 0.59
CA TYR A 66 -3.11 0.91 1.88
C TYR A 66 -2.04 -0.11 2.27
N ILE A 67 -0.93 0.38 2.82
CA ILE A 67 0.14 -0.43 3.41
C ILE A 67 0.46 0.07 4.81
N ASP A 68 0.84 -0.83 5.70
CA ASP A 68 1.27 -0.45 7.04
C ASP A 68 2.44 0.54 6.98
N LYS A 69 2.35 1.60 7.78
CA LYS A 69 3.39 2.63 7.85
C LYS A 69 4.67 2.13 8.52
N PHE A 70 4.53 1.11 9.37
CA PHE A 70 5.62 0.49 10.13
C PHE A 70 5.45 -1.02 10.09
N GLU A 71 6.55 -1.74 10.23
CA GLU A 71 6.52 -3.19 10.39
C GLU A 71 5.66 -3.61 11.60
N VAL A 72 5.12 -4.83 11.53
CA VAL A 72 4.34 -5.40 12.62
C VAL A 72 5.24 -5.60 13.84
N THR A 73 4.86 -5.01 14.96
CA THR A 73 5.63 -5.14 16.20
C THR A 73 5.28 -6.43 16.93
N ASN A 74 6.20 -6.99 17.72
CA ASN A 74 5.96 -8.16 18.58
C ASN A 74 4.71 -7.96 19.46
N ALA A 75 4.49 -6.76 19.98
CA ALA A 75 3.32 -6.44 20.79
C ALA A 75 1.99 -6.52 20.00
N ARG A 76 1.98 -6.16 18.71
CA ARG A 76 0.79 -6.29 17.85
C ARG A 76 0.59 -7.72 17.38
N PHE A 77 1.67 -8.41 17.04
CA PHE A 77 1.63 -9.82 16.65
C PHE A 77 1.05 -10.69 17.77
N ARG A 78 1.50 -10.49 19.02
CA ARG A 78 1.01 -11.20 20.21
C ARG A 78 -0.50 -11.08 20.44
N LYS A 79 -1.16 -10.01 19.96
CA LYS A 79 -2.62 -9.85 20.07
C LYS A 79 -3.40 -10.80 19.16
N HIS A 80 -2.75 -11.31 18.12
CA HIS A 80 -3.34 -12.20 17.12
C HIS A 80 -2.92 -13.66 17.32
N LEU A 81 -2.09 -13.95 18.31
CA LEU A 81 -1.76 -15.32 18.70
C LEU A 81 -2.94 -15.94 19.43
N THR A 82 -3.59 -16.90 18.80
CA THR A 82 -4.41 -17.90 19.49
C THR A 82 -3.49 -19.04 19.91
N PRO A 83 -3.40 -19.39 21.20
CA PRO A 83 -2.71 -20.62 21.60
C PRO A 83 -3.35 -21.80 20.87
N ASN A 84 -2.55 -22.57 20.12
CA ASN A 84 -2.94 -23.86 19.57
C ASN A 84 -1.94 -24.93 20.03
N GLU A 85 -2.35 -26.20 20.04
CA GLU A 85 -1.53 -27.30 20.56
C GLU A 85 -0.20 -27.47 19.79
N ASP A 86 -0.14 -27.01 18.53
CA ASP A 86 1.00 -27.19 17.64
C ASP A 86 2.07 -26.08 17.69
N TYR A 87 1.84 -24.99 18.42
CA TYR A 87 2.82 -23.92 18.60
C TYR A 87 3.05 -23.63 20.10
N PRO A 88 3.91 -24.42 20.78
CA PRO A 88 4.29 -24.16 22.17
C PRO A 88 5.22 -22.94 22.33
N GLY A 89 5.57 -22.27 21.22
CA GLY A 89 6.51 -21.15 21.19
C GLY A 89 5.93 -19.91 21.88
N SER A 90 6.16 -19.78 23.17
CA SER A 90 6.04 -18.50 23.85
C SER A 90 7.11 -17.57 23.28
N PHE A 91 6.69 -16.50 22.60
CA PHE A 91 7.53 -15.31 22.39
C PHE A 91 7.80 -14.66 23.75
N THR A 92 8.63 -15.28 24.56
CA THR A 92 9.22 -14.72 25.78
C THR A 92 10.47 -13.97 25.37
N SER A 93 10.69 -12.82 26.00
CA SER A 93 11.77 -11.86 25.72
C SER A 93 13.18 -12.37 26.06
N ASP A 94 13.37 -13.68 26.14
CA ASP A 94 14.58 -14.33 26.65
C ASP A 94 15.51 -14.83 25.52
N ASP A 95 15.16 -14.57 24.25
CA ASP A 95 15.98 -14.83 23.06
C ASP A 95 16.50 -13.53 22.41
#